data_AF-A0A7Z9ZM87-F1
#
_entry.id   AF-A0A7Z9ZM87-F1
#
_cell.length_a   1.000
_cell.length_b   1.000
_cell.length_c   1.000
_cell.angle_alpha   90.00
_cell.angle_beta   90.00
_cell.angle_gamma   90.00
#
_symmetry.space_group_name_H-M   'P 1'
#
loop_
_entity.id
_entity.type
_entity.pdbx_description
1 polymer ?
#
loop_
_entity_poly.entity_id
_entity_poly.type
_entity_poly.pdbx_seq_one_letter_code
_entity_poly.pdbx_strand_id
1 'polypeptide(L)'
;MTWVLVIGGALLVAGLLYWQLIIAEGTYLGPRVVTFLYDLIAPTYEEVKQFDLAYEQWFLGLPLARALETVPAPLVLDVGTGTGRLPRALLFQPAFQGQVIGLDLSRRMLAEAARRLRLYGRQVVLIWQDAQTLPFPDETFDGVTCLEVLEFTPRPRAVLRELVRVLRPGGVLLISNRIGRDAALLPGRAFPRPVLEEVLASLPLEDVQIRPWQEDYDLVWALKQGKPGGGGVRPLVEILRCPVCRGAPLLEEKEAYICERCGRRYPIGKDGVIEMADATRRFPYTNCSSKRRFFCLRHRPEEAVLEAVSWGFSVPGAVRSRRRESGKIRRLLGQSVLDSIIRKKEDGTNGEET
;
A
#
# COMPACT_ATOMS: atom_id res chain seq x y z
N MET A 1 22.37 -38.83 24.80
CA MET A 1 21.55 -38.89 23.55
C MET A 1 20.32 -38.00 23.61
N THR A 2 19.51 -38.02 24.68
CA THR A 2 18.27 -37.23 24.78
C THR A 2 18.46 -35.71 24.65
N TRP A 3 19.48 -35.14 25.30
CA TRP A 3 19.74 -33.69 25.22
C TRP A 3 20.14 -33.21 23.82
N VAL A 4 20.83 -34.04 23.02
CA VAL A 4 21.19 -33.70 21.64
C VAL A 4 19.94 -33.58 20.77
N LEU A 5 18.96 -34.48 20.97
CA LEU A 5 17.68 -34.43 20.26
C LEU A 5 16.83 -33.23 20.70
N VAL A 6 16.81 -32.90 22.00
CA VAL A 6 16.08 -31.73 22.52
C VAL A 6 16.67 -30.43 21.99
N ILE A 7 18.00 -30.28 22.03
CA ILE A 7 18.69 -29.10 21.50
C ILE A 7 18.51 -29.00 19.99
N GLY A 8 18.68 -30.11 19.27
CA GLY A 8 18.46 -30.16 17.82
C GLY A 8 17.02 -29.77 17.44
N GLY A 9 16.02 -30.27 18.17
CA GLY A 9 14.62 -29.89 17.98
C GLY A 9 14.36 -28.41 18.26
N ALA A 10 14.92 -27.86 19.34
CA ALA A 10 14.78 -26.44 19.68
C ALA A 10 15.41 -25.53 18.61
N LEU A 11 16.60 -25.88 18.10
CA LEU A 11 17.26 -25.15 17.02
C LEU A 11 16.47 -25.21 15.71
N LEU A 12 15.88 -26.37 15.39
CA LEU A 12 15.01 -26.51 14.22
C LEU A 12 13.77 -25.62 14.32
N VAL A 13 13.10 -25.61 15.48
CA VAL A 13 11.93 -24.75 15.72
C VAL A 13 12.32 -23.28 15.66
N ALA A 14 13.44 -22.90 16.27
CA ALA A 14 13.94 -21.52 16.21
C ALA A 14 14.26 -21.10 14.77
N GLY A 15 14.89 -21.97 13.98
CA GLY A 15 15.17 -21.74 12.57
C GLY A 15 13.90 -21.58 11.72
N LEU A 16 12.90 -22.43 11.96
CA LEU A 16 11.59 -22.34 11.28
C LEU A 16 10.84 -21.05 11.68
N LEU A 17 10.87 -20.66 12.95
CA LEU A 17 10.26 -19.41 13.41
C LEU A 17 10.98 -18.19 12.83
N TYR A 18 12.31 -18.21 12.79
CA TYR A 18 13.11 -17.15 12.16
C TYR A 18 12.78 -17.04 10.68
N TRP A 19 12.81 -18.16 9.94
CA TRP A 19 12.42 -18.17 8.54
C TRP A 19 10.99 -17.67 8.35
N GLN A 20 10.03 -18.13 9.16
CA GLN A 20 8.62 -17.80 8.98
C GLN A 20 8.28 -16.34 9.34
N LEU A 21 8.91 -15.77 10.37
CA LEU A 21 8.56 -14.44 10.90
C LEU A 21 9.49 -13.33 10.39
N ILE A 22 10.74 -13.64 10.07
CA ILE A 22 11.73 -12.65 9.64
C ILE A 22 11.93 -12.68 8.14
N ILE A 23 12.21 -13.85 7.55
CA ILE A 23 12.49 -13.94 6.10
C ILE A 23 11.19 -13.93 5.30
N ALA A 24 10.23 -14.75 5.69
CA ALA A 24 8.96 -14.90 5.00
C ALA A 24 7.88 -13.93 5.50
N GLU A 25 8.15 -13.14 6.54
CA GLU A 25 7.26 -12.11 7.10
C GLU A 25 5.80 -12.60 7.31
N GLY A 26 5.63 -13.85 7.74
CA GLY A 26 4.32 -14.45 8.00
C GLY A 26 3.52 -14.87 6.76
N THR A 27 4.06 -14.76 5.55
CA THR A 27 3.39 -15.02 4.25
C THR A 27 2.67 -16.38 4.17
N TYR A 28 3.22 -17.41 4.80
CA TYR A 28 2.65 -18.76 4.81
C TYR A 28 1.64 -19.00 5.94
N LEU A 29 1.57 -18.10 6.93
CA LEU A 29 0.58 -18.12 8.00
C LEU A 29 -0.70 -17.35 7.61
N GLY A 30 -0.69 -16.70 6.45
CA GLY A 30 -1.85 -16.07 5.82
C GLY A 30 -1.92 -14.56 5.99
N PRO A 31 -2.81 -13.88 5.24
CA PRO A 31 -2.82 -12.41 5.14
C PRO A 31 -2.96 -11.70 6.47
N ARG A 32 -3.73 -12.27 7.41
CA ARG A 32 -3.92 -11.67 8.75
C ARG A 32 -2.62 -11.58 9.55
N VAL A 33 -1.73 -12.57 9.43
CA VAL A 33 -0.45 -12.57 10.16
C VAL A 33 0.51 -11.57 9.54
N VAL A 34 0.59 -11.54 8.20
CA VAL A 34 1.35 -10.51 7.48
C VAL A 34 0.88 -9.12 7.92
N THR A 35 -0.43 -8.84 7.80
CA THR A 35 -1.00 -7.55 8.19
C THR A 35 -0.69 -7.21 9.65
N PHE A 36 -0.77 -8.18 10.56
CA PHE A 36 -0.42 -7.97 11.96
C PHE A 36 1.05 -7.56 12.15
N LEU A 37 2.00 -8.23 11.46
CA LEU A 37 3.42 -7.87 11.54
C LEU A 37 3.68 -6.45 11.02
N TYR A 38 3.07 -6.08 9.89
CA TYR A 38 3.16 -4.73 9.34
C TYR A 38 2.51 -3.68 10.26
N ASP A 39 1.37 -4.01 10.87
CA ASP A 39 0.68 -3.17 11.85
C ASP A 39 1.54 -2.87 13.10
N LEU A 40 2.45 -3.79 13.49
CA LEU A 40 3.38 -3.58 14.60
C LEU A 40 4.48 -2.59 14.25
N ILE A 41 4.98 -2.61 13.01
CA ILE A 41 6.12 -1.79 12.57
C ILE A 41 5.69 -0.52 11.83
N ALA A 42 4.41 -0.33 11.52
CA ALA A 42 3.91 0.81 10.73
C ALA A 42 4.46 2.18 11.15
N PRO A 43 4.54 2.53 12.47
CA PRO A 43 5.07 3.83 12.88
C PRO A 43 6.55 4.05 12.52
N THR A 44 7.36 2.97 12.54
CA THR A 44 8.81 2.99 12.29
C THR A 44 9.17 2.42 10.92
N TYR A 45 8.19 2.06 10.09
CA TYR A 45 8.40 1.37 8.82
C TYR A 45 9.36 2.11 7.88
N GLU A 46 9.20 3.43 7.75
CA GLU A 46 10.09 4.25 6.91
C GLU A 46 11.52 4.32 7.44
N GLU A 47 11.72 4.25 8.76
CA GLU A 47 13.07 4.20 9.36
C GLU A 47 13.73 2.84 9.10
N VAL A 48 12.97 1.75 9.27
CA VAL A 48 13.42 0.38 8.97
C VAL A 48 13.78 0.23 7.49
N LYS A 49 12.95 0.79 6.61
CA LYS A 49 13.17 0.80 5.15
C LYS A 49 14.13 1.91 4.68
N GLN A 50 14.75 2.65 5.59
CA GLN A 50 15.68 3.76 5.29
C GLN A 50 15.16 4.67 4.17
N PHE A 51 13.89 5.08 4.30
CA PHE A 51 13.20 5.82 3.25
C PHE A 51 13.94 7.11 2.85
N ASP A 52 14.17 7.26 1.55
CA ASP A 52 14.72 8.47 0.93
C ASP A 52 13.75 8.98 -0.13
N LEU A 53 13.15 10.14 0.12
CA LEU A 53 12.21 10.74 -0.81
C LEU A 53 12.84 11.08 -2.17
N ALA A 54 14.10 11.53 -2.20
CA ALA A 54 14.76 11.89 -3.45
C ALA A 54 15.00 10.64 -4.32
N TYR A 55 15.37 9.52 -3.69
CA TYR A 55 15.48 8.23 -4.36
C TYR A 55 14.15 7.82 -4.99
N GLU A 56 13.06 7.81 -4.21
CA GLU A 56 11.74 7.40 -4.69
C GLU A 56 11.22 8.32 -5.80
N GLN A 57 11.47 9.63 -5.68
CA GLN A 57 11.15 10.59 -6.74
C GLN A 57 11.93 10.31 -8.02
N TRP A 58 13.23 10.04 -7.92
CA TRP A 58 14.09 9.85 -9.10
C TRP A 58 13.80 8.53 -9.82
N PHE A 59 13.60 7.44 -9.08
CA PHE A 59 13.47 6.10 -9.66
C PHE A 59 12.03 5.68 -9.92
N LEU A 60 11.04 6.25 -9.22
CA LEU A 60 9.64 5.87 -9.37
C LEU A 60 8.78 7.07 -9.81
N GLY A 61 8.79 8.16 -9.04
CA GLY A 61 7.90 9.30 -9.24
C GLY A 61 8.06 9.98 -10.60
N LEU A 62 9.27 10.42 -10.93
CA LEU A 62 9.59 11.14 -12.18
C LEU A 62 9.39 10.26 -13.42
N PRO A 63 9.90 9.00 -13.49
CA PRO A 63 9.63 8.13 -14.62
C PRO A 63 8.14 7.85 -14.83
N LEU A 64 7.38 7.62 -13.75
CA LEU A 64 5.95 7.36 -13.85
C LEU A 64 5.17 8.61 -14.28
N ALA A 65 5.52 9.79 -13.76
CA ALA A 65 4.93 11.05 -14.20
C ALA A 65 5.15 11.30 -15.70
N ARG A 66 6.36 11.01 -16.21
CA ARG A 66 6.68 11.10 -17.65
C ARG A 66 5.91 10.09 -18.48
N ALA A 67 5.82 8.84 -18.03
CA ALA A 67 5.08 7.81 -18.74
C ALA A 67 3.57 8.13 -18.86
N LEU A 68 3.05 8.97 -17.97
CA LEU A 68 1.66 9.41 -17.95
C LEU A 68 1.45 10.83 -18.51
N GLU A 69 2.48 11.48 -19.05
CA GLU A 69 2.44 12.90 -19.43
C GLU A 69 1.42 13.21 -20.54
N THR A 70 1.15 12.24 -21.41
CA THR A 70 0.19 12.37 -22.51
C THR A 70 -1.27 12.17 -22.06
N VAL A 71 -1.49 11.72 -20.82
CA VAL A 71 -2.82 11.50 -20.26
C VAL A 71 -3.22 12.74 -19.45
N PRO A 72 -4.28 13.46 -19.84
CA PRO A 72 -4.77 14.58 -19.04
C PRO A 72 -5.30 14.08 -17.69
N ALA A 73 -4.79 14.64 -16.59
CA ALA A 73 -5.17 14.29 -15.22
C ALA A 73 -5.24 12.77 -14.99
N PRO A 74 -4.12 12.04 -15.06
CA PRO A 74 -4.12 10.58 -15.01
C PRO A 74 -4.64 10.04 -13.68
N LEU A 75 -5.37 8.92 -13.73
CA LEU A 75 -5.81 8.21 -12.52
C LEU A 75 -4.91 6.99 -12.28
N VAL A 76 -4.23 6.97 -11.14
CA VAL A 76 -3.27 5.92 -10.77
C VAL A 76 -3.78 5.11 -9.58
N LEU A 77 -3.69 3.78 -9.65
CA LEU A 77 -3.93 2.88 -8.52
C LEU A 77 -2.60 2.38 -7.97
N ASP A 78 -2.38 2.55 -6.67
CA ASP A 78 -1.25 1.96 -5.94
C ASP A 78 -1.73 0.85 -4.99
N VAL A 79 -1.42 -0.40 -5.33
CA VAL A 79 -1.86 -1.61 -4.63
C VAL A 79 -0.79 -2.07 -3.64
N GLY A 80 -1.14 -2.03 -2.36
CA GLY A 80 -0.22 -2.18 -1.23
C GLY A 80 0.55 -0.88 -0.98
N THR A 81 -0.17 0.23 -0.90
CA THR A 81 0.42 1.58 -0.82
C THR A 81 1.25 1.81 0.45
N GLY A 82 1.07 0.98 1.47
CA GLY A 82 1.78 1.07 2.73
C GLY A 82 1.60 2.44 3.37
N THR A 83 2.71 3.12 3.64
CA THR A 83 2.73 4.47 4.22
C THR A 83 2.62 5.58 3.17
N GLY A 84 2.29 5.25 1.92
CA GLY A 84 2.09 6.21 0.84
C GLY A 84 3.39 6.67 0.17
N ARG A 85 4.43 5.82 0.15
CA ARG A 85 5.76 6.15 -0.41
C ARG A 85 5.69 6.55 -1.88
N LEU A 86 5.09 5.70 -2.71
CA LEU A 86 4.94 5.96 -4.14
C LEU A 86 3.96 7.12 -4.42
N PRO A 87 2.75 7.19 -3.82
CA PRO A 87 1.87 8.34 -4.00
C PRO A 87 2.58 9.66 -3.69
N ARG A 88 3.35 9.71 -2.59
CA ARG A 88 4.12 10.90 -2.21
C ARG A 88 5.19 11.24 -3.25
N ALA A 89 5.91 10.25 -3.77
CA ALA A 89 6.95 10.46 -4.79
C ALA A 89 6.37 10.95 -6.12
N LEU A 90 5.21 10.42 -6.53
CA LEU A 90 4.52 10.79 -7.77
C LEU A 90 3.86 12.17 -7.67
N LEU A 91 3.12 12.43 -6.60
CA LEU A 91 2.42 13.71 -6.38
C LEU A 91 3.34 14.88 -6.10
N PHE A 92 4.61 14.61 -5.73
CA PHE A 92 5.62 15.65 -5.65
C PHE A 92 6.06 16.14 -7.04
N GLN A 93 5.83 15.38 -8.11
CA GLN A 93 6.24 15.77 -9.46
C GLN A 93 5.33 16.89 -9.99
N PRO A 94 5.86 18.07 -10.36
CA PRO A 94 5.03 19.18 -10.84
C PRO A 94 4.23 18.85 -12.11
N ALA A 95 4.76 17.95 -12.95
CA ALA A 95 4.09 17.50 -14.17
C ALA A 95 2.88 16.59 -13.91
N PHE A 96 2.77 16.00 -12.72
CA PHE A 96 1.66 15.11 -12.39
C PHE A 96 0.47 15.91 -11.86
N GLN A 97 -0.58 16.02 -12.67
CA GLN A 97 -1.83 16.73 -12.35
C GLN A 97 -3.01 15.77 -12.12
N GLY A 98 -2.70 14.54 -11.73
CA GLY A 98 -3.64 13.43 -11.61
C GLY A 98 -4.14 13.18 -10.20
N GLN A 99 -4.72 12.00 -10.00
CA GLN A 99 -5.12 11.48 -8.69
C GLN A 99 -4.53 10.10 -8.48
N VAL A 100 -4.15 9.81 -7.23
CA VAL A 100 -3.68 8.49 -6.81
C VAL A 100 -4.70 7.87 -5.85
N ILE A 101 -5.13 6.65 -6.14
CA ILE A 101 -5.89 5.82 -5.21
C ILE A 101 -4.90 4.81 -4.60
N GLY A 102 -4.65 4.93 -3.29
CA GLY A 102 -3.83 3.98 -2.54
C GLY A 102 -4.70 2.94 -1.84
N LEU A 103 -4.39 1.66 -2.04
CA LEU A 103 -5.07 0.53 -1.40
C LEU A 103 -4.08 -0.24 -0.56
N ASP A 104 -4.44 -0.63 0.66
CA ASP A 104 -3.64 -1.54 1.48
C ASP A 104 -4.53 -2.41 2.37
N LEU A 105 -4.02 -3.57 2.80
CA LEU A 105 -4.70 -4.45 3.73
C LEU A 105 -4.37 -4.12 5.20
N SER A 106 -3.28 -3.40 5.47
CA SER A 106 -2.93 -2.86 6.78
C SER A 106 -3.59 -1.51 7.00
N ARG A 107 -4.53 -1.49 7.96
CA ARG A 107 -5.22 -0.26 8.35
C ARG A 107 -4.28 0.74 9.03
N ARG A 108 -3.25 0.27 9.75
CA ARG A 108 -2.26 1.14 10.41
C ARG A 108 -1.29 1.76 9.42
N MET A 109 -0.90 1.04 8.38
CA MET A 109 -0.11 1.61 7.28
C MET A 109 -0.90 2.72 6.58
N LEU A 110 -2.21 2.51 6.32
CA LEU A 110 -3.08 3.55 5.76
C LEU A 110 -3.29 4.75 6.68
N ALA A 111 -3.36 4.56 8.00
CA ALA A 111 -3.44 5.68 8.94
C ALA A 111 -2.19 6.58 8.84
N GLU A 112 -1.03 5.95 8.66
CA GLU A 112 0.23 6.65 8.46
C GLU A 112 0.30 7.32 7.07
N ALA A 113 -0.16 6.63 6.02
CA ALA A 113 -0.30 7.22 4.69
C ALA A 113 -1.22 8.45 4.72
N ALA A 114 -2.36 8.39 5.40
CA ALA A 114 -3.29 9.50 5.55
C ALA A 114 -2.64 10.71 6.22
N ARG A 115 -1.81 10.47 7.26
CA ARG A 115 -1.05 11.52 7.94
C ARG A 115 -0.02 12.17 7.00
N ARG A 116 0.75 11.36 6.26
CA ARG A 116 1.85 11.83 5.38
C ARG A 116 1.35 12.48 4.11
N LEU A 117 0.22 12.04 3.58
CA LEU A 117 -0.35 12.52 2.32
C LEU A 117 -1.37 13.65 2.51
N ARG A 118 -1.64 14.09 3.74
CA ARG A 118 -2.64 15.11 4.07
C ARG A 118 -2.55 16.38 3.23
N LEU A 119 -1.33 16.80 2.88
CA LEU A 119 -1.08 18.02 2.10
C LEU A 119 -1.55 17.94 0.64
N TYR A 120 -1.71 16.73 0.10
CA TYR A 120 -2.17 16.52 -1.28
C TYR A 120 -3.70 16.57 -1.43
N GLY A 121 -4.42 16.55 -0.30
CA GLY A 121 -5.87 16.71 -0.26
C GLY A 121 -6.60 15.74 -1.18
N ARG A 122 -7.40 16.28 -2.11
CA ARG A 122 -8.24 15.49 -3.02
C ARG A 122 -7.48 14.71 -4.09
N GLN A 123 -6.17 14.93 -4.25
CA GLN A 123 -5.34 14.17 -5.19
C GLN A 123 -4.98 12.77 -4.67
N VAL A 124 -5.32 12.46 -3.42
CA VAL A 124 -5.14 11.13 -2.84
C VAL A 124 -6.46 10.61 -2.27
N VAL A 125 -6.77 9.36 -2.59
CA VAL A 125 -7.81 8.59 -1.91
C VAL A 125 -7.18 7.33 -1.32
N LEU A 126 -7.51 7.01 -0.07
CA LEU A 126 -6.99 5.82 0.60
C LEU A 126 -8.11 4.83 0.91
N ILE A 127 -7.91 3.56 0.59
CA ILE A 127 -8.91 2.51 0.71
C ILE A 127 -8.31 1.31 1.45
N TRP A 128 -8.95 0.92 2.54
CA TRP A 128 -8.61 -0.33 3.23
C TRP A 128 -9.30 -1.51 2.52
N GLN A 129 -8.54 -2.32 1.79
CA GLN A 129 -9.07 -3.44 0.98
C GLN A 129 -7.98 -4.49 0.67
N ASP A 130 -8.38 -5.73 0.38
CA ASP A 130 -7.50 -6.80 -0.12
C ASP A 130 -7.23 -6.65 -1.64
N ALA A 131 -5.95 -6.71 -2.01
CA ALA A 131 -5.47 -6.67 -3.39
C ALA A 131 -5.96 -7.85 -4.26
N GLN A 132 -6.37 -8.97 -3.66
CA GLN A 132 -6.89 -10.13 -4.39
C GLN A 132 -8.25 -9.88 -5.04
N THR A 133 -8.98 -8.85 -4.61
CA THR A 133 -10.29 -8.49 -5.16
C THR A 133 -10.41 -6.97 -5.24
N LEU A 134 -9.95 -6.39 -6.34
CA LEU A 134 -9.94 -4.95 -6.51
C LEU A 134 -11.37 -4.43 -6.75
N PRO A 135 -11.84 -3.44 -5.97
CA PRO A 135 -13.22 -2.95 -6.01
C PRO A 135 -13.45 -1.96 -7.17
N PHE A 136 -12.90 -2.25 -8.34
CA PHE A 136 -12.94 -1.38 -9.52
C PHE A 136 -13.34 -2.16 -10.77
N PRO A 137 -14.06 -1.54 -11.72
CA PRO A 137 -14.29 -2.08 -13.05
C PRO A 137 -12.99 -2.33 -13.80
N ASP A 138 -13.11 -3.10 -14.87
CA ASP A 138 -12.06 -3.29 -15.85
C ASP A 138 -11.68 -1.93 -16.46
N GLU A 139 -10.42 -1.76 -16.85
CA GLU A 139 -9.97 -0.61 -17.65
C GLU A 139 -10.32 0.76 -17.01
N THR A 140 -10.06 0.86 -15.71
CA THR A 140 -10.34 2.06 -14.91
C THR A 140 -9.15 3.01 -14.81
N PHE A 141 -7.92 2.50 -14.72
CA PHE A 141 -6.73 3.28 -14.35
C PHE A 141 -5.78 3.50 -15.53
N ASP A 142 -5.16 4.67 -15.57
CA ASP A 142 -4.11 5.02 -16.54
C ASP A 142 -2.74 4.48 -16.10
N GLY A 143 -2.54 4.32 -14.78
CA GLY A 143 -1.38 3.66 -14.20
C GLY A 143 -1.78 2.73 -13.05
N VAL A 144 -1.14 1.57 -12.95
CA VAL A 144 -1.32 0.64 -11.82
C VAL A 144 0.04 0.23 -11.29
N THR A 145 0.23 0.38 -9.99
CA THR A 145 1.49 0.07 -9.31
C THR A 145 1.28 -0.97 -8.21
N CYS A 146 2.28 -1.83 -7.99
CA CYS A 146 2.28 -2.83 -6.93
C CYS A 146 3.72 -3.17 -6.53
N LEU A 147 4.24 -2.44 -5.53
CA LEU A 147 5.64 -2.49 -5.12
C LEU A 147 5.78 -3.14 -3.75
N GLU A 148 6.69 -4.11 -3.64
CA GLU A 148 6.99 -4.91 -2.45
C GLU A 148 5.76 -5.61 -1.84
N VAL A 149 4.88 -6.16 -2.68
CA VAL A 149 3.57 -6.69 -2.25
C VAL A 149 3.31 -8.12 -2.70
N LEU A 150 3.68 -8.47 -3.94
CA LEU A 150 3.25 -9.73 -4.58
C LEU A 150 3.66 -10.96 -3.77
N GLU A 151 4.86 -10.96 -3.18
CA GLU A 151 5.36 -12.06 -2.36
C GLU A 151 4.49 -12.33 -1.12
N PHE A 152 3.81 -11.32 -0.59
CA PHE A 152 2.98 -11.45 0.60
C PHE A 152 1.56 -11.95 0.28
N THR A 153 1.20 -12.02 -1.00
CA THR A 153 -0.13 -12.45 -1.43
C THR A 153 -0.24 -13.98 -1.53
N PRO A 154 -1.37 -14.59 -1.16
CA PRO A 154 -1.61 -16.03 -1.34
C PRO A 154 -1.58 -16.52 -2.78
N ARG A 155 -1.91 -15.63 -3.72
CA ARG A 155 -2.09 -15.95 -5.15
C ARG A 155 -1.53 -14.81 -6.01
N PRO A 156 -0.20 -14.64 -6.10
CA PRO A 156 0.41 -13.50 -6.81
C PRO A 156 -0.01 -13.44 -8.28
N ARG A 157 -0.16 -14.58 -8.96
CA ARG A 157 -0.69 -14.64 -10.34
C ARG A 157 -2.13 -14.11 -10.46
N ALA A 158 -2.96 -14.32 -9.44
CA ALA A 158 -4.33 -13.80 -9.44
C ALA A 158 -4.34 -12.29 -9.22
N VAL A 159 -3.47 -11.78 -8.33
CA VAL A 159 -3.28 -10.34 -8.12
C VAL A 159 -2.78 -9.67 -9.40
N LEU A 160 -1.77 -10.22 -10.08
CA LEU A 160 -1.30 -9.70 -11.37
C LEU A 160 -2.42 -9.59 -12.41
N ARG A 161 -3.32 -10.58 -12.48
CA ARG A 161 -4.49 -10.50 -13.37
C ARG A 161 -5.45 -9.38 -12.96
N GLU A 162 -5.69 -9.17 -11.67
CA GLU A 162 -6.51 -8.05 -11.19
C GLU A 162 -5.87 -6.69 -11.53
N LEU A 163 -4.55 -6.54 -11.37
CA LEU A 163 -3.83 -5.32 -11.73
C LEU A 163 -4.01 -5.00 -13.23
N VAL A 164 -3.79 -6.00 -14.10
CA VAL A 164 -3.95 -5.83 -15.55
C VAL A 164 -5.41 -5.66 -15.96
N ARG A 165 -6.36 -6.26 -15.25
CA ARG A 165 -7.80 -6.10 -15.50
C ARG A 165 -8.22 -4.65 -15.32
N VAL A 166 -7.85 -4.02 -14.20
CA VAL A 166 -8.25 -2.64 -13.90
C VAL A 166 -7.42 -1.60 -14.65
N LEU A 167 -6.27 -1.97 -15.20
CA LEU A 167 -5.45 -1.10 -16.06
C LEU A 167 -6.13 -0.88 -17.41
N ARG A 168 -6.13 0.35 -17.92
CA ARG A 168 -6.64 0.67 -19.27
C ARG A 168 -5.70 0.19 -20.36
N PRO A 169 -6.19 -0.12 -21.57
CA PRO A 169 -5.34 -0.23 -22.75
C PRO A 169 -4.49 1.03 -22.93
N GLY A 170 -3.20 0.85 -23.20
CA GLY A 170 -2.18 1.91 -23.23
C GLY A 170 -1.72 2.40 -21.85
N GLY A 171 -2.29 1.90 -20.76
CA GLY A 171 -1.90 2.26 -19.40
C GLY A 171 -0.60 1.59 -18.95
N VAL A 172 0.04 2.18 -17.96
CA VAL A 172 1.33 1.76 -17.41
C VAL A 172 1.15 0.81 -16.23
N LEU A 173 1.81 -0.35 -16.27
CA LEU A 173 1.96 -1.25 -15.14
C LEU A 173 3.37 -1.10 -14.56
N LEU A 174 3.47 -0.90 -13.25
CA LEU A 174 4.73 -0.86 -12.51
C LEU A 174 4.69 -1.78 -11.30
N ILE A 175 5.40 -2.90 -11.35
CA ILE A 175 5.44 -3.86 -10.23
C ILE A 175 6.88 -4.14 -9.81
N SER A 176 7.07 -4.63 -8.59
CA SER A 176 8.34 -5.24 -8.20
C SER A 176 8.18 -6.74 -7.98
N ASN A 177 9.27 -7.46 -8.20
CA ASN A 177 9.37 -8.88 -7.91
C ASN A 177 10.62 -9.15 -7.07
N ARG A 178 10.47 -9.79 -5.91
CA ARG A 178 11.60 -10.13 -5.05
C ARG A 178 12.53 -11.13 -5.74
N ILE A 179 13.84 -10.89 -5.68
CA ILE A 179 14.89 -11.71 -6.29
C ILE A 179 15.92 -12.15 -5.22
N GLY A 180 17.00 -12.80 -5.66
CA GLY A 180 18.10 -13.18 -4.78
C GLY A 180 17.81 -14.39 -3.87
N ARG A 181 18.57 -14.50 -2.78
CA ARG A 181 18.49 -15.63 -1.85
C ARG A 181 17.18 -15.68 -1.09
N ASP A 182 16.64 -14.52 -0.71
CA ASP A 182 15.39 -14.43 0.03
C ASP A 182 14.20 -14.85 -0.81
N ALA A 183 14.21 -14.55 -2.12
CA ALA A 183 13.21 -15.08 -3.04
C ALA A 183 13.24 -16.62 -3.14
N ALA A 184 14.42 -17.24 -3.10
CA ALA A 184 14.55 -18.70 -3.10
C ALA A 184 13.97 -19.34 -1.82
N LEU A 185 13.90 -18.58 -0.73
CA LEU A 185 13.28 -18.96 0.53
C LEU A 185 11.77 -18.69 0.58
N LEU A 186 11.17 -18.23 -0.53
CA LEU A 186 9.76 -17.89 -0.68
C LEU A 186 9.09 -18.73 -1.80
N PRO A 187 9.08 -20.08 -1.69
CA PRO A 187 8.49 -20.95 -2.70
C PRO A 187 7.02 -20.60 -2.99
N GLY A 188 6.72 -20.40 -4.28
CA GLY A 188 5.37 -20.08 -4.77
C GLY A 188 4.89 -18.66 -4.49
N ARG A 189 5.76 -17.79 -3.95
CA ARG A 189 5.42 -16.42 -3.54
C ARG A 189 6.22 -15.38 -4.31
N ALA A 190 7.53 -15.55 -4.40
CA ALA A 190 8.37 -14.82 -5.35
C ALA A 190 8.46 -15.58 -6.68
N PHE A 191 8.61 -14.86 -7.80
CA PHE A 191 8.82 -15.48 -9.10
C PHE A 191 10.32 -15.53 -9.44
N PRO A 192 10.89 -16.71 -9.71
CA PRO A 192 12.13 -16.77 -10.47
C PRO A 192 11.95 -16.03 -11.79
N ARG A 193 12.97 -15.30 -12.24
CA ARG A 193 12.87 -14.44 -13.43
C ARG A 193 12.28 -15.11 -14.68
N PRO A 194 12.66 -16.35 -15.07
CA PRO A 194 12.05 -17.01 -16.22
C PRO A 194 10.55 -17.27 -16.04
N VAL A 195 10.11 -17.57 -14.82
CA VAL A 195 8.69 -17.77 -14.49
C VAL A 195 7.94 -16.44 -14.51
N LEU A 196 8.57 -15.35 -14.05
CA LEU A 196 7.98 -14.02 -14.14
C LEU A 196 7.77 -13.62 -15.59
N GLU A 197 8.77 -13.83 -16.45
CA GLU A 197 8.70 -13.55 -17.89
C GLU A 197 7.59 -14.35 -18.57
N GLU A 198 7.44 -15.65 -18.25
CA GLU A 198 6.34 -16.49 -18.74
C GLU A 198 4.96 -15.96 -18.29
N VAL A 199 4.83 -15.60 -17.01
CA VAL A 199 3.57 -15.04 -16.47
C VAL A 199 3.23 -13.72 -17.16
N LEU A 200 4.20 -12.81 -17.32
CA LEU A 200 3.99 -11.53 -18.00
C LEU A 200 3.63 -11.70 -19.48
N ALA A 201 4.29 -12.64 -20.18
CA ALA A 201 3.99 -12.96 -21.57
C ALA A 201 2.59 -13.57 -21.77
N SER A 202 2.01 -14.17 -20.73
CA SER A 202 0.63 -14.69 -20.75
C SER A 202 -0.46 -13.61 -20.58
N LEU A 203 -0.07 -12.38 -20.24
CA LEU A 203 -0.96 -11.25 -20.03
C LEU A 203 -0.95 -10.33 -21.26
N PRO A 204 -1.99 -9.51 -21.49
CA PRO A 204 -2.04 -8.56 -22.61
C PRO A 204 -1.13 -7.35 -22.35
N LEU A 205 0.18 -7.60 -22.23
CA LEU A 205 1.22 -6.63 -21.95
C LEU A 205 2.19 -6.52 -23.14
N GLU A 206 2.72 -5.33 -23.36
CA GLU A 206 3.76 -5.03 -24.35
C GLU A 206 4.82 -4.11 -23.75
N ASP A 207 5.95 -3.97 -24.43
CA ASP A 207 7.12 -3.22 -23.96
C ASP A 207 7.52 -3.58 -22.51
N VAL A 208 7.58 -4.88 -22.22
CA VAL A 208 7.91 -5.39 -20.88
C VAL A 208 9.40 -5.21 -20.63
N GLN A 209 9.73 -4.39 -19.63
CA GLN A 209 11.11 -4.12 -19.22
C GLN A 209 11.32 -4.56 -17.78
N ILE A 210 12.28 -5.47 -17.56
CA ILE A 210 12.63 -5.98 -16.22
C ILE A 210 14.05 -5.53 -15.89
N ARG A 211 14.19 -4.66 -14.90
CA ARG A 211 15.47 -4.09 -14.47
C ARG A 211 15.71 -4.37 -12.98
N PRO A 212 16.94 -4.70 -12.56
CA PRO A 212 17.26 -4.73 -11.15
C PRO A 212 16.93 -3.40 -10.47
N TRP A 213 16.33 -3.46 -9.29
CA TRP A 213 15.91 -2.30 -8.51
C TRP A 213 16.07 -2.60 -7.02
N GLN A 214 16.74 -1.71 -6.30
CA GLN A 214 17.24 -2.00 -4.96
C GLN A 214 18.13 -3.27 -4.96
N GLU A 215 18.53 -3.76 -3.79
CA GLU A 215 19.39 -4.95 -3.70
C GLU A 215 18.62 -6.25 -4.00
N ASP A 216 17.34 -6.31 -3.63
CA ASP A 216 16.58 -7.57 -3.57
C ASP A 216 15.35 -7.61 -4.50
N TYR A 217 15.20 -6.68 -5.45
CA TYR A 217 14.06 -6.66 -6.36
C TYR A 217 14.45 -6.50 -7.83
N ASP A 218 13.61 -7.04 -8.71
CA ASP A 218 13.46 -6.57 -10.08
C ASP A 218 12.26 -5.59 -10.11
N LEU A 219 12.41 -4.47 -10.80
CA LEU A 219 11.34 -3.55 -11.16
C LEU A 219 10.90 -3.83 -12.59
N VAL A 220 9.60 -4.05 -12.77
CA VAL A 220 8.97 -4.38 -14.03
C VAL A 220 8.12 -3.21 -14.49
N TRP A 221 8.40 -2.73 -15.70
CA TRP A 221 7.57 -1.80 -16.44
C TRP A 221 6.90 -2.53 -17.60
N ALA A 222 5.63 -2.25 -17.85
CA ALA A 222 4.93 -2.76 -19.02
C ALA A 222 3.79 -1.82 -19.42
N LEU A 223 3.40 -1.86 -20.69
CA LEU A 223 2.19 -1.22 -21.19
C LEU A 223 1.11 -2.27 -21.41
N LYS A 224 -0.15 -1.94 -21.13
CA LYS A 224 -1.26 -2.82 -21.51
C LYS A 224 -1.55 -2.66 -23.00
N GLN A 225 -1.61 -3.77 -23.72
CA GLN A 225 -1.93 -3.81 -25.14
C GLN A 225 -3.29 -3.17 -25.44
N GLY A 226 -3.40 -2.57 -26.61
CA GLY A 226 -4.64 -2.02 -27.16
C GLY A 226 -4.59 -0.51 -27.34
N LYS A 227 -5.61 0.04 -28.02
CA LYS A 227 -5.65 1.47 -28.34
C LYS A 227 -5.80 2.30 -27.06
N PRO A 228 -4.91 3.26 -26.78
CA PRO A 228 -5.02 4.12 -25.59
C PRO A 228 -6.39 4.78 -25.54
N GLY A 229 -7.19 4.41 -24.54
CA GLY A 229 -8.52 4.97 -24.32
C GLY A 229 -8.51 6.27 -23.51
N GLY A 230 -7.44 6.49 -22.73
CA GLY A 230 -7.38 7.54 -21.72
C GLY A 230 -8.57 7.48 -20.76
N GLY A 231 -8.79 8.59 -20.04
CA GLY A 231 -10.04 8.79 -19.30
C GLY A 231 -9.88 9.37 -17.90
N GLY A 232 -8.66 9.75 -17.52
CA GLY A 232 -8.29 10.60 -16.39
C GLY A 232 -8.99 10.33 -15.06
N VAL A 233 -8.92 11.31 -14.16
CA VAL A 233 -9.63 11.31 -12.89
C VAL A 233 -11.14 11.28 -13.12
N ARG A 234 -11.84 10.42 -12.38
CA ARG A 234 -13.31 10.32 -12.35
C ARG A 234 -13.80 10.39 -10.91
N PRO A 235 -15.05 10.82 -10.65
CA PRO A 235 -15.64 10.72 -9.33
C PRO A 235 -15.57 9.29 -8.79
N LEU A 236 -15.15 9.13 -7.53
CA LEU A 236 -14.92 7.80 -6.96
C LEU A 236 -16.19 6.93 -6.96
N VAL A 237 -17.36 7.54 -6.75
CA VAL A 237 -18.66 6.86 -6.80
C VAL A 237 -18.93 6.15 -8.13
N GLU A 238 -18.40 6.66 -9.25
CA GLU A 238 -18.59 6.06 -10.57
C GLU A 238 -17.74 4.82 -10.80
N ILE A 239 -16.61 4.70 -10.10
CA ILE A 239 -15.60 3.65 -10.31
C ILE A 239 -15.47 2.70 -9.13
N LEU A 240 -15.94 3.05 -7.93
CA LEU A 240 -15.88 2.18 -6.77
C LEU A 240 -17.03 1.16 -6.82
N ARG A 241 -16.72 -0.09 -6.48
CA ARG A 241 -17.66 -1.20 -6.53
C ARG A 241 -17.69 -1.95 -5.22
N CYS A 242 -18.84 -2.53 -4.91
CA CYS A 242 -18.99 -3.41 -3.76
C CYS A 242 -18.13 -4.68 -3.92
N PRO A 243 -17.11 -4.92 -3.06
CA PRO A 243 -16.29 -6.14 -3.11
C PRO A 243 -17.09 -7.41 -2.81
N VAL A 244 -18.16 -7.29 -2.03
CA VAL A 244 -18.97 -8.43 -1.56
C VAL A 244 -19.96 -8.87 -2.64
N CYS A 245 -20.60 -7.92 -3.30
CA CYS A 245 -21.52 -8.17 -4.41
C CYS A 245 -20.81 -8.31 -5.76
N ARG A 246 -19.47 -8.29 -5.77
CA ARG A 246 -18.61 -8.43 -6.95
C ARG A 246 -19.04 -7.52 -8.11
N GLY A 247 -19.02 -6.21 -7.88
CA GLY A 247 -19.26 -5.24 -8.95
C GLY A 247 -20.58 -4.47 -8.87
N ALA A 248 -21.34 -4.58 -7.78
CA ALA A 248 -22.50 -3.70 -7.60
C ALA A 248 -22.03 -2.25 -7.36
N PRO A 249 -22.71 -1.25 -7.97
CA PRO A 249 -22.44 0.17 -7.71
C PRO A 249 -22.66 0.54 -6.24
N LEU A 250 -22.03 1.65 -5.84
CA LEU A 250 -22.14 2.24 -4.52
C LEU A 250 -22.74 3.65 -4.63
N LEU A 251 -23.55 4.02 -3.66
CA LEU A 251 -24.01 5.38 -3.45
C LEU A 251 -23.06 6.09 -2.49
N GLU A 252 -22.73 7.34 -2.78
CA GLU A 252 -21.93 8.20 -1.91
C GLU A 252 -22.84 8.90 -0.90
N GLU A 253 -22.55 8.72 0.39
CA GLU A 253 -23.07 9.53 1.48
C GLU A 253 -21.93 10.30 2.14
N LYS A 254 -22.27 11.33 2.93
CA LYS A 254 -21.31 12.23 3.57
C LYS A 254 -20.16 11.52 4.32
N GLU A 255 -20.42 10.37 4.92
CA GLU A 255 -19.45 9.64 5.78
C GLU A 255 -19.35 8.15 5.43
N ALA A 256 -19.89 7.73 4.28
CA ALA A 256 -19.87 6.32 3.89
C ALA A 256 -20.21 6.12 2.40
N TYR A 257 -19.86 4.94 1.88
CA TYR A 257 -20.42 4.41 0.65
C TYR A 257 -21.40 3.28 0.95
N ILE A 258 -22.55 3.24 0.28
CA ILE A 258 -23.57 2.19 0.48
C ILE A 258 -23.78 1.39 -0.79
N CYS A 259 -23.71 0.07 -0.69
CA CYS A 259 -24.01 -0.79 -1.83
C CYS A 259 -25.51 -0.81 -2.15
N GLU A 260 -25.87 -0.48 -3.39
CA GLU A 260 -27.26 -0.49 -3.86
C GLU A 260 -27.90 -1.89 -3.85
N ARG A 261 -27.07 -2.95 -3.93
CA ARG A 261 -27.56 -4.33 -4.01
C ARG A 261 -27.74 -5.01 -2.65
N CYS A 262 -26.75 -4.90 -1.76
CA CYS A 262 -26.79 -5.59 -0.46
C CYS A 262 -27.01 -4.66 0.73
N GLY A 263 -27.09 -3.34 0.52
CA GLY A 263 -27.22 -2.35 1.58
C GLY A 263 -25.99 -2.24 2.49
N ARG A 264 -24.87 -2.91 2.17
CA ARG A 264 -23.67 -2.84 2.99
C ARG A 264 -23.10 -1.42 2.98
N ARG A 265 -22.81 -0.91 4.17
CA ARG A 265 -22.19 0.39 4.40
C ARG A 265 -20.67 0.23 4.57
N TYR A 266 -19.93 1.10 3.90
CA TYR A 266 -18.47 1.22 3.94
C TYR A 266 -18.12 2.61 4.48
N PRO A 267 -17.87 2.76 5.79
CA PRO A 267 -17.65 4.05 6.40
C PRO A 267 -16.35 4.70 5.92
N ILE A 268 -16.31 6.04 5.96
CA ILE A 268 -15.11 6.84 5.77
C ILE A 268 -14.58 7.18 7.16
N GLY A 269 -13.36 6.75 7.47
CA GLY A 269 -12.69 7.04 8.73
C GLY A 269 -12.47 8.53 8.93
N LYS A 270 -12.22 8.95 10.18
CA LYS A 270 -11.90 10.36 10.51
C LYS A 270 -10.62 10.86 9.82
N ASP A 271 -9.75 9.94 9.45
CA ASP A 271 -8.54 10.15 8.67
C ASP A 271 -8.77 10.10 7.15
N GLY A 272 -10.02 9.94 6.70
CA GLY A 272 -10.42 9.91 5.30
C GLY A 272 -10.27 8.55 4.61
N VAL A 273 -9.82 7.52 5.31
CA VAL A 273 -9.65 6.16 4.76
C VAL A 273 -11.01 5.49 4.58
N ILE A 274 -11.27 4.91 3.42
CA ILE A 274 -12.52 4.18 3.13
C ILE A 274 -12.37 2.74 3.62
N GLU A 275 -13.22 2.33 4.57
CA GLU A 275 -13.12 1.04 5.26
C GLU A 275 -13.87 -0.06 4.49
N MET A 276 -13.20 -0.75 3.55
CA MET A 276 -13.83 -1.79 2.70
C MET A 276 -13.47 -3.22 3.09
N ALA A 277 -12.33 -3.43 3.76
CA ALA A 277 -11.86 -4.75 4.20
C ALA A 277 -12.55 -5.25 5.48
N ASP A 278 -13.29 -4.40 6.21
CA ASP A 278 -14.07 -4.78 7.41
C ASP A 278 -15.32 -5.61 7.07
N ALA A 279 -15.16 -6.59 6.19
CA ALA A 279 -16.25 -7.43 5.69
C ALA A 279 -16.70 -8.51 6.70
N THR A 280 -16.05 -8.60 7.87
CA THR A 280 -16.40 -9.53 8.95
C THR A 280 -17.39 -8.99 9.97
N ARG A 281 -17.64 -7.67 10.02
CA ARG A 281 -18.76 -7.14 10.82
C ARG A 281 -20.04 -7.15 9.98
N ARG A 282 -20.84 -8.21 10.11
CA ARG A 282 -22.29 -8.06 9.90
C ARG A 282 -22.75 -7.01 10.91
N PHE A 283 -22.97 -5.77 10.47
CA PHE A 283 -23.87 -4.91 11.23
C PHE A 283 -25.28 -5.50 11.05
N PRO A 284 -25.95 -5.95 12.12
CA PRO A 284 -27.34 -6.34 12.04
C PRO A 284 -28.18 -5.06 11.94
N TYR A 285 -28.18 -4.41 10.78
CA TYR A 285 -29.33 -3.62 10.39
C TYR A 285 -30.23 -4.55 9.60
N THR A 286 -31.04 -5.30 10.35
CA THR A 286 -32.20 -5.99 9.79
C THR A 286 -33.03 -4.97 9.03
N ASN A 287 -33.27 -5.28 7.76
CA ASN A 287 -34.32 -4.69 6.95
C ASN A 287 -35.60 -4.58 7.79
N CYS A 288 -35.99 -3.36 8.12
CA CYS A 288 -37.33 -3.07 8.60
C CYS A 288 -38.26 -3.12 7.39
N SER A 289 -38.61 -4.32 6.96
CA SER A 289 -39.66 -4.55 5.97
C SER A 289 -40.75 -5.42 6.59
N SER A 290 -41.80 -4.73 7.02
CA SER A 290 -43.17 -5.22 7.23
C SER A 290 -43.44 -6.24 8.36
N LYS A 291 -44.32 -5.82 9.27
CA LYS A 291 -45.18 -6.64 10.15
C LYS A 291 -44.48 -7.49 11.23
N ARG A 292 -44.13 -6.82 12.33
CA ARG A 292 -44.59 -7.15 13.70
C ARG A 292 -43.99 -6.11 14.67
N ARG A 293 -44.86 -5.27 15.24
CA ARG A 293 -44.54 -4.44 16.41
C ARG A 293 -44.29 -5.40 17.58
N PHE A 294 -43.21 -5.18 18.32
CA PHE A 294 -42.99 -5.40 19.75
C PHE A 294 -41.50 -5.72 19.99
N PHE A 295 -40.92 -5.05 21.00
CA PHE A 295 -39.52 -5.10 21.43
C PHE A 295 -38.49 -4.29 20.61
N CYS A 296 -38.58 -2.97 20.75
CA CYS A 296 -37.44 -2.08 20.60
C CYS A 296 -37.11 -1.53 22.00
N LEU A 297 -36.15 -2.15 22.71
CA LEU A 297 -35.58 -1.57 23.93
C LEU A 297 -34.21 -0.97 23.62
N ARG A 298 -34.10 0.31 23.98
CA ARG A 298 -32.92 1.17 23.91
C ARG A 298 -31.80 0.59 24.79
N HIS A 299 -30.56 0.60 24.30
CA HIS A 299 -29.40 0.76 25.18
C HIS A 299 -28.55 1.95 24.73
N ARG A 300 -28.37 2.89 25.66
CA ARG A 300 -27.50 4.06 25.54
C ARG A 300 -26.03 3.65 25.78
N PRO A 301 -25.04 4.33 25.19
CA PRO A 301 -23.63 3.89 25.22
C PRO A 301 -22.84 4.34 26.47
N GLU A 302 -23.49 4.87 27.51
CA GLU A 302 -22.78 5.56 28.61
C GLU A 302 -22.40 4.65 29.78
N GLU A 303 -22.94 3.43 29.86
CA GLU A 303 -22.64 2.52 30.98
C GLU A 303 -21.38 1.67 30.79
N ALA A 304 -20.83 1.60 29.57
CA ALA A 304 -19.62 0.81 29.28
C ALA A 304 -18.30 1.50 29.70
N VAL A 305 -18.34 2.79 30.05
CA VAL A 305 -17.14 3.57 30.39
C VAL A 305 -16.79 3.46 31.88
N LEU A 306 -17.74 3.09 32.74
CA LEU A 306 -17.53 3.00 34.19
C LEU A 306 -16.97 1.64 34.65
N GLU A 307 -17.04 0.60 33.81
CA GLU A 307 -16.50 -0.73 34.13
C GLU A 307 -15.00 -0.89 33.82
N ALA A 308 -14.41 0.00 33.02
CA ALA A 308 -12.99 -0.05 32.65
C ALA A 308 -12.06 0.67 33.65
N VAL A 309 -12.62 1.50 34.56
CA VAL A 309 -11.85 2.27 35.55
C VAL A 309 -11.68 1.49 36.87
N SER A 310 -12.38 0.36 37.06
CA SER A 310 -12.31 -0.48 38.27
C SER A 310 -11.16 -1.51 38.27
N TRP A 311 -10.38 -1.63 37.19
CA TRP A 311 -9.32 -2.64 37.05
C TRP A 311 -7.88 -2.14 37.27
N GLY A 312 -7.69 -0.96 37.87
CA GLY A 312 -6.48 -0.66 38.66
C GLY A 312 -5.09 -0.88 38.01
N PHE A 313 -4.92 -0.68 36.70
CA PHE A 313 -3.60 -0.79 36.06
C PHE A 313 -2.88 0.55 35.99
N SER A 314 -1.90 0.73 36.88
CA SER A 314 -0.90 1.79 36.87
C SER A 314 0.13 1.55 35.76
N VAL A 315 0.40 2.56 34.93
CA VAL A 315 1.48 2.54 33.93
C VAL A 315 2.71 3.26 34.49
N PRO A 316 3.87 2.59 34.70
CA PRO A 316 5.11 3.28 35.05
C PRO A 316 6.05 3.41 33.84
N GLY A 317 6.70 4.58 33.75
CA GLY A 317 8.11 4.67 33.37
C GLY A 317 8.43 5.14 31.96
N ALA A 318 8.62 6.45 31.82
CA ALA A 318 9.33 7.06 30.70
C ALA A 318 10.80 6.61 30.68
N VAL A 319 11.25 6.01 29.57
CA VAL A 319 12.67 5.69 29.34
C VAL A 319 13.32 6.83 28.55
N ARG A 320 14.30 7.46 29.20
CA ARG A 320 15.22 8.45 28.65
C ARG A 320 16.04 7.87 27.49
N SER A 321 16.18 8.69 26.45
CA SER A 321 17.03 8.47 25.30
C SER A 321 18.50 8.26 25.68
N ARG A 322 19.14 7.24 25.08
CA ARG A 322 20.60 7.17 24.96
C ARG A 322 20.97 7.18 23.48
N ARG A 323 21.51 8.32 23.08
CA ARG A 323 22.35 8.55 21.90
C ARG A 323 23.63 7.70 22.00
N ARG A 324 23.96 6.97 20.93
CA ARG A 324 25.25 6.35 20.51
C ARG A 324 24.88 5.03 19.81
N GLU A 325 25.18 4.75 18.54
CA GLU A 325 26.35 5.04 17.73
C GLU A 325 25.96 5.35 16.28
N SER A 326 26.15 6.60 15.85
CA SER A 326 26.19 6.97 14.44
C SER A 326 27.67 7.12 14.09
N GLY A 327 28.27 6.08 13.52
CA GLY A 327 29.72 6.03 13.39
C GLY A 327 30.22 4.94 12.46
N LYS A 328 29.70 4.86 11.23
CA LYS A 328 30.34 4.27 10.03
C LYS A 328 29.33 4.28 8.89
N ILE A 329 29.34 5.36 8.12
CA ILE A 329 29.03 5.52 6.68
C ILE A 329 28.99 7.05 6.48
N ARG A 330 30.16 7.67 6.66
CA ARG A 330 30.39 9.10 6.38
C ARG A 330 31.73 9.33 5.68
N ARG A 331 32.32 8.26 5.16
CA ARG A 331 33.52 8.31 4.32
C ARG A 331 33.21 7.44 3.12
N LEU A 332 32.79 8.07 2.02
CA LEU A 332 33.04 7.61 0.65
C LEU A 332 32.35 8.46 -0.44
N LEU A 333 31.89 9.68 -0.16
CA LEU A 333 31.62 10.68 -1.21
C LEU A 333 32.16 12.04 -0.75
N GLY A 334 33.12 12.56 -1.51
CA GLY A 334 33.92 13.73 -1.17
C GLY A 334 33.11 15.02 -1.05
N GLN A 335 33.49 15.84 -0.07
CA GLN A 335 32.91 17.14 0.28
C GLN A 335 32.97 18.22 -0.81
N SER A 336 33.56 17.95 -1.98
CA SER A 336 33.76 18.99 -3.01
C SER A 336 32.53 19.30 -3.87
N VAL A 337 31.46 18.48 -3.81
CA VAL A 337 30.24 18.72 -4.61
C VAL A 337 29.18 19.50 -3.83
N LEU A 338 29.04 19.25 -2.52
CA LEU A 338 28.10 19.98 -1.66
C LEU A 338 28.46 21.47 -1.53
N ASP A 339 29.75 21.79 -1.45
CA ASP A 339 30.21 23.18 -1.29
C ASP A 339 29.96 24.03 -2.56
N SER A 340 29.90 23.39 -3.74
CA SER A 340 29.60 24.08 -5.00
C SER A 340 28.12 24.46 -5.15
N ILE A 341 27.22 23.69 -4.52
CA ILE A 341 25.78 23.91 -4.56
C ILE A 341 25.37 24.96 -3.52
N ILE A 342 26.06 25.02 -2.38
CA ILE A 342 25.77 25.99 -1.32
C ILE A 342 26.23 27.41 -1.74
N ARG A 343 27.40 27.57 -2.37
CA ARG A 343 27.85 28.90 -2.83
C ARG A 343 26.99 29.50 -3.95
N LYS A 344 26.43 28.67 -4.84
CA LYS A 344 25.58 29.18 -5.93
C LYS A 344 24.19 29.66 -5.48
N LYS A 345 23.80 29.39 -4.23
CA LYS A 345 22.52 29.84 -3.66
C LYS A 345 22.63 31.14 -2.87
N GLU A 346 23.85 31.54 -2.49
CA GLU A 346 24.10 32.78 -1.73
C GLU A 346 24.42 33.99 -2.63
N ASP A 347 24.91 33.77 -3.87
CA ASP A 347 25.21 34.84 -4.83
C ASP A 347 24.01 35.28 -5.70
N GLY A 348 22.81 34.70 -5.51
CA GLY A 348 21.62 34.94 -6.34
C GLY A 348 20.60 35.94 -5.78
N THR A 349 20.85 36.52 -4.60
CA THR A 349 19.94 37.50 -3.97
C THR A 349 20.75 38.69 -3.48
N ASN A 350 21.22 39.52 -4.42
CA ASN A 350 21.51 40.95 -4.20
C ASN A 350 21.91 41.58 -5.55
N GLY A 351 21.00 42.35 -6.14
CA GLY A 351 21.35 43.25 -7.24
C GLY A 351 20.24 43.49 -8.24
N GLU A 352 19.28 44.35 -7.90
CA GLU A 352 18.60 45.26 -8.84
C GLU A 352 17.73 46.27 -8.06
N GLU A 353 18.38 47.31 -7.53
CA GLU A 353 17.79 48.64 -7.31
C GLU A 353 18.89 49.66 -7.62
N THR A 354 18.88 50.21 -8.84
CA THR A 354 19.08 51.64 -9.18
C THR A 354 18.93 51.84 -10.68
#